data_AF-A0A1T4X9K2-F1
#
_entry.id   AF-A0A1T4X9K2-F1
#
_cell.length_a   1.000
_cell.length_b   1.000
_cell.length_c   1.000
_cell.angle_alpha   90.00
_cell.angle_beta   90.00
_cell.angle_gamma   90.00
#
_symmetry.space_group_name_H-M   'P 1'
#
loop_
_entity.id
_entity.type
_entity.pdbx_description
1 polymer ?
#
loop_
_entity_poly.entity_id
_entity_poly.type
_entity_poly.pdbx_seq_one_letter_code
_entity_poly.pdbx_strand_id
1 'polypeptide(L)'
;MKRISAIALIIILFTNFYVFASRNYTIKYAYPDKIKTMSIKDLLKNSKTKTNSKSRDKTPPKLISSSPKNASSNISINSIIYLNFSENIKQSNLKNIYMKENGKNISIKTSISARQIIIRPSIPLKYDTLYTLYVGKGSVKDYSNNQNSSFSINFRTEKQKSNNNNVVINEDKNSKPQNPFTYILYDGKNIIRKYDYTKDKEYLFFSSIKDISSITSLKFDENKLPLADYNGYKYNPLLISEYGLQNYSYYIKYSDKEKLNNAIKAADYLTNKIDSSGKWINYFDYKYDNINLKSPFSSSLTQGLGISLLVRIYEETKDVKYLDAAKKALEPLLKSSSEGGLLRYYNNHALYDIFPSNTKLTLSSHCFVILSLYDISKYDLRAKEKFEDSLYTLKDLIPIYSNSLDSFYKDIHISQMEAINSILGVENFNEYFEDFNLIDIE
;
A
#
# COMPACT_ATOMS: atom_id res chain seq x y z
N MET A 1 -2.53 19.94 44.39
CA MET A 1 -3.00 19.97 42.99
C MET A 1 -1.96 19.62 41.91
N LYS A 2 -0.65 19.45 42.20
CA LYS A 2 0.34 19.05 41.18
C LYS A 2 0.64 17.53 41.05
N ARG A 3 -0.02 16.66 41.83
CA ARG A 3 0.18 15.20 41.79
C ARG A 3 -0.91 14.40 41.04
N ILE A 4 -2.04 15.03 40.70
CA ILE A 4 -3.14 14.36 39.97
C ILE A 4 -2.91 14.43 38.45
N SER A 5 -2.20 15.44 37.95
CA SER A 5 -1.87 15.58 36.52
C SER A 5 -0.82 14.59 36.02
N ALA A 6 0.07 14.09 36.89
CA ALA A 6 1.08 13.10 36.51
C ALA A 6 0.49 11.69 36.31
N ILE A 7 -0.52 11.33 37.10
CA ILE A 7 -1.19 10.01 36.99
C ILE A 7 -2.13 9.99 35.76
N ALA A 8 -2.77 11.10 35.41
CA ALA A 8 -3.54 11.22 34.18
C ALA A 8 -2.64 11.17 32.93
N LEU A 9 -1.43 11.76 32.97
CA LEU A 9 -0.47 11.67 31.86
C LEU A 9 0.08 10.24 31.70
N ILE A 10 0.33 9.53 32.81
CA ILE A 10 0.77 8.13 32.80
C ILE A 10 -0.36 7.22 32.30
N ILE A 11 -1.62 7.44 32.67
CA ILE A 11 -2.76 6.65 32.16
C ILE A 11 -3.07 6.97 30.68
N ILE A 12 -2.84 8.20 30.20
CA ILE A 12 -2.96 8.56 28.77
C ILE A 12 -1.77 8.00 27.95
N LEU A 13 -0.58 7.89 28.56
CA LEU A 13 0.57 7.19 27.95
C LEU A 13 0.37 5.67 27.95
N PHE A 14 -0.26 5.09 28.98
CA PHE A 14 -0.54 3.64 29.05
C PHE A 14 -1.76 3.20 28.23
N THR A 15 -2.75 4.07 27.98
CA THR A 15 -3.91 3.74 27.12
C THR A 15 -3.60 3.86 25.63
N ASN A 16 -2.63 4.68 25.23
CA ASN A 16 -2.12 4.70 23.86
C ASN A 16 -1.20 3.50 23.52
N PHE A 17 -0.64 2.82 24.52
CA PHE A 17 0.11 1.58 24.32
C PHE A 17 -0.78 0.38 23.93
N TYR A 18 -2.05 0.37 24.34
CA TYR A 18 -2.95 -0.77 24.08
C TYR A 18 -3.65 -0.76 22.71
N VAL A 19 -3.71 0.38 22.02
CA VAL A 19 -4.30 0.43 20.66
C VAL A 19 -3.35 -0.19 19.62
N PHE A 20 -2.03 -0.12 19.84
CA PHE A 20 -1.04 -0.74 18.95
C PHE A 20 -0.66 -2.18 19.36
N ALA A 21 -0.90 -2.59 20.61
CA ALA A 21 -0.72 -3.97 21.05
C ALA A 21 -1.78 -4.97 20.52
N SER A 22 -2.79 -4.50 19.76
CA SER A 22 -3.94 -5.32 19.32
C SER A 22 -3.96 -5.66 17.83
N ARG A 23 -3.02 -5.16 17.02
CA ARG A 23 -2.97 -5.46 15.58
C ARG A 23 -2.05 -6.65 15.32
N ASN A 24 -2.60 -7.85 15.47
CA ASN A 24 -1.95 -9.15 15.23
C ASN A 24 -1.68 -9.42 13.72
N TYR A 25 -0.95 -8.54 13.03
CA TYR A 25 -0.67 -8.68 11.60
C TYR A 25 0.82 -8.91 11.33
N THR A 26 1.11 -10.05 10.69
CA THR A 26 2.40 -10.38 10.07
C THR A 26 2.17 -10.41 8.56
N ILE A 27 3.09 -9.88 7.76
CA ILE A 27 2.99 -9.95 6.29
C ILE A 27 3.07 -11.43 5.91
N LYS A 28 1.94 -12.09 5.61
CA LYS A 28 1.94 -13.54 5.40
C LYS A 28 2.44 -13.89 4.00
N TYR A 29 3.76 -14.02 3.88
CA TYR A 29 4.37 -14.74 2.78
C TYR A 29 5.11 -15.96 3.33
N ALA A 30 4.70 -17.16 2.89
CA ALA A 30 5.42 -18.40 3.16
C ALA A 30 5.55 -18.85 4.64
N TYR A 31 4.60 -18.56 5.54
CA TYR A 31 4.59 -19.13 6.91
C TYR A 31 3.79 -20.44 6.99
N PRO A 32 4.26 -21.45 7.75
CA PRO A 32 3.55 -22.72 7.93
C PRO A 32 2.26 -22.55 8.74
N ASP A 33 1.28 -23.45 8.52
CA ASP A 33 -0.09 -23.39 9.07
C ASP A 33 -0.18 -23.28 10.60
N LYS A 34 0.85 -23.73 11.33
CA LYS A 34 0.90 -23.71 12.80
C LYS A 34 1.23 -22.33 13.39
N ILE A 35 1.63 -21.36 12.57
CA ILE A 35 1.68 -19.96 12.99
C ILE A 35 0.25 -19.44 13.00
N LYS A 36 -0.30 -19.19 14.20
CA LYS A 36 -1.61 -18.52 14.35
C LYS A 36 -1.54 -17.10 13.78
N THR A 37 -1.76 -17.01 12.47
CA THR A 37 -2.23 -15.81 11.80
C THR A 37 -3.73 -15.93 11.72
N MET A 38 -4.49 -14.98 12.27
CA MET A 38 -5.94 -14.98 12.05
C MET A 38 -6.19 -14.48 10.62
N SER A 39 -6.65 -15.38 9.74
CA SER A 39 -7.40 -14.89 8.58
C SER A 39 -8.71 -14.29 9.12
N ILE A 40 -9.25 -13.26 8.46
CA ILE A 40 -10.56 -12.69 8.84
C ILE A 40 -11.64 -13.80 8.83
N LYS A 41 -11.47 -14.85 8.01
CA LYS A 41 -12.34 -16.04 7.97
C LYS A 41 -12.38 -16.79 9.31
N ASP A 42 -11.29 -16.78 10.08
CA ASP A 42 -11.19 -17.41 11.40
C ASP A 42 -11.60 -16.48 12.56
N LEU A 43 -11.53 -15.15 12.37
CA LEU A 43 -12.23 -14.18 13.24
C LEU A 43 -13.75 -14.36 13.15
N LEU A 44 -14.25 -14.56 11.93
CA LEU A 44 -15.70 -14.60 11.65
C LEU A 44 -16.33 -15.97 11.92
N LYS A 45 -15.55 -17.06 12.02
CA LYS A 45 -16.08 -18.37 12.42
C LYS A 45 -16.31 -18.52 13.93
N ASN A 46 -15.65 -17.72 14.76
CA ASN A 46 -15.80 -17.79 16.21
C ASN A 46 -16.73 -16.73 16.83
N SER A 47 -17.37 -15.86 16.04
CA SER A 47 -18.63 -15.28 16.47
C SER A 47 -19.75 -16.27 16.15
N LYS A 48 -19.95 -17.27 17.04
CA LYS A 48 -21.28 -17.88 17.17
C LYS A 48 -22.23 -16.80 17.65
N THR A 49 -22.75 -16.00 16.74
CA THR A 49 -23.94 -15.19 17.02
C THR A 49 -25.11 -16.14 17.07
N LYS A 50 -25.57 -16.43 18.29
CA LYS A 50 -26.97 -16.78 18.53
C LYS A 50 -27.83 -15.82 17.70
N THR A 51 -28.66 -16.38 16.84
CA THR A 51 -29.72 -15.67 16.14
C THR A 51 -30.72 -15.15 17.17
N ASN A 52 -30.53 -13.90 17.59
CA ASN A 52 -31.62 -13.09 18.11
C ASN A 52 -32.12 -12.24 16.94
N SER A 53 -33.41 -12.36 16.65
CA SER A 53 -34.15 -11.58 15.66
C SER A 53 -33.98 -10.08 15.91
N LYS A 54 -33.03 -9.44 15.24
CA LYS A 54 -32.96 -7.97 15.16
C LYS A 54 -33.96 -7.49 14.12
N SER A 55 -34.78 -6.53 14.53
CA SER A 55 -35.73 -5.81 13.69
C SER A 55 -35.05 -5.29 12.43
N ARG A 56 -35.76 -5.40 11.30
CA ARG A 56 -35.33 -4.87 10.00
C ARG A 56 -35.06 -3.37 10.13
N ASP A 57 -33.85 -2.94 9.76
CA ASP A 57 -33.51 -1.52 9.68
C ASP A 57 -34.44 -0.82 8.68
N LYS A 58 -34.96 0.35 9.08
CA LYS A 58 -35.89 1.17 8.29
C LYS A 58 -35.32 2.56 8.00
N THR A 59 -34.09 2.85 8.41
CA THR A 59 -33.48 4.17 8.22
C THR A 59 -32.83 4.23 6.85
N PRO A 60 -33.19 5.18 5.98
CA PRO A 60 -32.52 5.32 4.68
C PRO A 60 -31.21 6.09 4.80
N PRO A 61 -30.25 5.85 3.88
CA PRO A 61 -29.03 6.65 3.79
C PRO A 61 -29.33 8.13 3.55
N LYS A 62 -28.78 9.01 4.39
CA LYS A 62 -28.91 10.47 4.30
C LYS A 62 -27.56 11.10 3.99
N LEU A 63 -27.53 12.11 3.12
CA LEU A 63 -26.33 12.91 2.89
C LEU A 63 -25.97 13.67 4.18
N ILE A 64 -24.78 13.42 4.72
CA ILE A 64 -24.19 14.14 5.85
C ILE A 64 -23.39 15.34 5.35
N SER A 65 -22.60 15.17 4.29
CA SER A 65 -21.73 16.24 3.78
C SER A 65 -21.37 16.03 2.32
N SER A 66 -20.99 17.12 1.66
CA SER A 66 -20.44 17.11 0.31
C SER A 66 -19.16 17.92 0.21
N SER A 67 -18.29 17.53 -0.72
CA SER A 67 -17.15 18.33 -1.16
C SER A 67 -17.15 18.36 -2.68
N PRO A 68 -17.35 19.50 -3.35
CA PRO A 68 -17.57 20.82 -2.78
C PRO A 68 -18.81 20.90 -1.89
N LYS A 69 -18.78 21.78 -0.88
CA LYS A 69 -19.96 22.05 -0.04
C LYS A 69 -21.03 22.70 -0.90
N ASN A 70 -22.30 22.39 -0.64
CA ASN A 70 -23.41 23.05 -1.32
C ASN A 70 -23.29 24.59 -1.24
N ALA A 71 -23.53 25.26 -2.36
CA ALA A 71 -23.44 26.71 -2.56
C ALA A 71 -22.03 27.31 -2.38
N SER A 72 -20.96 26.50 -2.52
CA SER A 72 -19.59 27.00 -2.49
C SER A 72 -19.18 27.67 -3.81
N SER A 73 -18.18 28.55 -3.74
CA SER A 73 -17.58 29.22 -4.91
C SER A 73 -16.07 29.07 -4.88
N ASN A 74 -15.40 29.49 -5.96
CA ASN A 74 -13.95 29.39 -6.13
C ASN A 74 -13.45 27.93 -6.07
N ILE A 75 -14.24 27.02 -6.62
CA ILE A 75 -13.93 25.60 -6.72
C ILE A 75 -13.00 25.36 -7.91
N SER A 76 -11.93 24.59 -7.72
CA SER A 76 -11.00 24.30 -8.82
C SER A 76 -11.73 23.66 -10.00
N ILE A 77 -11.35 24.04 -11.22
CA ILE A 77 -11.92 23.44 -12.43
C ILE A 77 -11.68 21.92 -12.55
N ASN A 78 -10.73 21.37 -11.81
CA ASN A 78 -10.43 19.93 -11.78
C ASN A 78 -11.05 19.19 -10.57
N SER A 79 -12.02 19.81 -9.89
CA SER A 79 -12.58 19.26 -8.65
C SER A 79 -13.37 17.96 -8.87
N ILE A 80 -13.12 16.99 -8.00
CA ILE A 80 -13.91 15.78 -7.81
C ILE A 80 -15.01 16.09 -6.80
N ILE A 81 -16.22 15.59 -7.03
CA ILE A 81 -17.34 15.74 -6.09
C ILE A 81 -17.49 14.49 -5.23
N TYR A 82 -17.46 14.66 -3.91
CA TYR A 82 -17.67 13.64 -2.89
C TYR A 82 -18.98 13.87 -2.15
N LEU A 83 -19.74 12.80 -1.92
CA LEU A 83 -20.99 12.81 -1.16
C LEU A 83 -20.92 11.77 -0.05
N ASN A 84 -20.93 12.19 1.23
CA ASN A 84 -20.85 11.30 2.39
C ASN A 84 -22.25 11.03 2.96
N PHE A 85 -22.58 9.76 3.19
CA PHE A 85 -23.86 9.33 3.72
C PHE A 85 -23.77 8.90 5.20
N SER A 86 -24.92 8.84 5.86
CA SER A 86 -25.08 8.44 7.27
C SER A 86 -24.72 7.00 7.58
N GLU A 87 -24.64 6.16 6.55
CA GLU A 87 -24.43 4.73 6.66
C GLU A 87 -23.84 4.18 5.36
N ASN A 88 -23.45 2.91 5.37
CA ASN A 88 -22.91 2.26 4.18
C ASN A 88 -23.99 2.11 3.10
N ILE A 89 -23.61 2.45 1.87
CA ILE A 89 -24.50 2.45 0.71
C ILE A 89 -24.06 1.40 -0.30
N LYS A 90 -25.04 0.82 -0.99
CA LYS A 90 -24.85 0.01 -2.20
C LYS A 90 -25.43 0.72 -3.41
N GLN A 91 -24.84 0.43 -4.56
CA GLN A 91 -25.33 0.88 -5.85
C GLN A 91 -26.79 0.45 -6.06
N SER A 92 -27.59 1.36 -6.61
CA SER A 92 -28.96 1.10 -7.04
C SER A 92 -29.17 1.59 -8.47
N ASN A 93 -29.49 2.87 -8.67
CA ASN A 93 -29.69 3.44 -10.00
C ASN A 93 -28.80 4.67 -10.22
N LEU A 94 -27.56 4.46 -10.67
CA LEU A 94 -26.60 5.55 -10.89
C LEU A 94 -26.99 6.49 -12.03
N LYS A 95 -27.92 6.10 -12.92
CA LYS A 95 -28.44 6.99 -13.97
C LYS A 95 -29.22 8.17 -13.39
N ASN A 96 -29.67 8.07 -12.12
CA ASN A 96 -30.32 9.16 -11.39
C ASN A 96 -29.32 10.17 -10.79
N ILE A 97 -28.01 9.98 -11.02
CA ILE A 97 -26.96 10.90 -10.63
C ILE A 97 -26.43 11.59 -11.90
N TYR A 98 -26.65 12.90 -12.00
CA TYR A 98 -26.23 13.69 -13.15
C TYR A 98 -25.88 15.12 -12.75
N MET A 99 -25.00 15.76 -13.51
CA MET A 99 -24.53 17.11 -13.26
C MET A 99 -24.82 18.02 -14.44
N LYS A 100 -25.19 19.28 -14.15
CA LYS A 100 -25.54 20.28 -15.14
C LYS A 100 -24.60 21.48 -15.09
N GLU A 101 -24.23 21.97 -16.27
CA GLU A 101 -23.58 23.25 -16.55
C GLU A 101 -24.63 24.17 -17.19
N ASN A 102 -24.98 25.29 -16.57
CA ASN A 102 -25.95 26.25 -17.13
C ASN A 102 -27.24 25.58 -17.70
N GLY A 103 -27.74 24.55 -17.00
CA GLY A 103 -28.94 23.80 -17.40
C GLY A 103 -28.72 22.62 -18.34
N LYS A 104 -27.54 22.47 -18.96
CA LYS A 104 -27.19 21.35 -19.86
C LYS A 104 -26.44 20.25 -19.11
N ASN A 105 -26.75 18.99 -19.38
CA ASN A 105 -26.04 17.86 -18.76
C ASN A 105 -24.57 17.81 -19.23
N ILE A 106 -23.67 17.50 -18.31
CA ILE A 106 -22.26 17.21 -18.61
C ILE A 106 -21.91 15.77 -18.25
N SER A 107 -20.91 15.22 -18.93
CA SER A 107 -20.46 13.84 -18.70
C SER A 107 -19.74 13.71 -17.36
N ILE A 108 -20.15 12.73 -16.56
CA ILE A 108 -19.55 12.41 -15.27
C ILE A 108 -19.38 10.89 -15.13
N LYS A 109 -18.36 10.47 -14.37
CA LYS A 109 -18.18 9.09 -13.90
C LYS A 109 -18.52 9.03 -12.41
N THR A 110 -19.27 8.00 -12.00
CA THR A 110 -19.69 7.78 -10.60
C THR A 110 -19.08 6.49 -10.06
N SER A 111 -18.62 6.50 -8.81
CA SER A 111 -18.23 5.30 -8.07
C SER A 111 -18.69 5.38 -6.61
N ILE A 112 -18.78 4.23 -5.94
CA ILE A 112 -19.22 4.12 -4.54
C ILE A 112 -18.12 3.45 -3.72
N SER A 113 -17.83 4.02 -2.55
CA SER A 113 -16.93 3.42 -1.55
C SER A 113 -17.55 3.52 -0.16
N ALA A 114 -17.93 2.39 0.42
CA ALA A 114 -18.60 2.30 1.73
C ALA A 114 -19.81 3.25 1.84
N ARG A 115 -19.67 4.37 2.55
CA ARG A 115 -20.73 5.38 2.75
C ARG A 115 -20.63 6.58 1.79
N GLN A 116 -19.79 6.53 0.76
CA GLN A 116 -19.47 7.69 -0.06
C GLN A 116 -19.76 7.44 -1.56
N ILE A 117 -20.33 8.44 -2.24
CA ILE A 117 -20.37 8.51 -3.71
C ILE A 117 -19.26 9.47 -4.17
N ILE A 118 -18.51 9.07 -5.17
CA ILE A 118 -17.45 9.84 -5.81
C ILE A 118 -17.85 10.13 -7.25
N ILE A 119 -17.82 11.40 -7.66
CA ILE A 119 -18.26 11.87 -8.97
C ILE A 119 -17.12 12.65 -9.63
N ARG A 120 -16.74 12.24 -10.84
CA ARG A 120 -15.66 12.84 -11.62
C ARG A 120 -16.21 13.42 -12.92
N PRO A 121 -16.13 14.75 -13.15
CA PRO A 121 -16.31 15.31 -14.49
C PRO A 121 -15.38 14.62 -15.49
N SER A 122 -15.87 14.28 -16.68
CA SER A 122 -15.08 13.60 -17.71
C SER A 122 -14.07 14.52 -18.41
N ILE A 123 -14.24 15.84 -18.28
CA ILE A 123 -13.34 16.89 -18.76
C ILE A 123 -13.20 17.97 -17.66
N PRO A 124 -12.12 18.76 -17.65
CA PRO A 124 -12.02 19.93 -16.78
C PRO A 124 -13.26 20.83 -16.89
N LEU A 125 -13.73 21.31 -15.75
CA LEU A 125 -14.83 22.27 -15.67
C LEU A 125 -14.40 23.62 -16.26
N LYS A 126 -15.36 24.45 -16.65
CA LYS A 126 -15.07 25.80 -17.14
C LYS A 126 -14.84 26.74 -15.98
N TYR A 127 -14.01 27.76 -16.17
CA TYR A 127 -13.83 28.84 -15.21
C TYR A 127 -15.13 29.63 -14.99
N ASP A 128 -15.30 30.19 -13.79
CA ASP A 128 -16.42 31.02 -13.35
C ASP A 128 -17.80 30.49 -13.76
N THR A 129 -18.00 29.19 -13.61
CA THR A 129 -19.20 28.49 -14.10
C THR A 129 -19.92 27.79 -12.94
N LEU A 130 -21.25 27.91 -12.92
CA LEU A 130 -22.11 27.27 -11.93
C LEU A 130 -22.46 25.85 -12.38
N TYR A 131 -22.12 24.87 -11.54
CA TYR A 131 -22.49 23.47 -11.71
C TYR A 131 -23.50 23.04 -10.64
N THR A 132 -24.51 22.27 -11.06
CA THR A 132 -25.49 21.67 -10.14
C THR A 132 -25.49 20.16 -10.32
N LEU A 133 -25.20 19.44 -9.25
CA LEU A 133 -25.28 17.98 -9.17
C LEU A 133 -26.62 17.56 -8.57
N TYR A 134 -27.28 16.61 -9.24
CA TYR A 134 -28.54 16.01 -8.81
C TYR A 134 -28.31 14.55 -8.44
N VAL A 135 -28.87 14.14 -7.29
CA VAL A 135 -28.95 12.74 -6.87
C VAL A 135 -30.42 12.42 -6.67
N GLY A 136 -31.01 11.65 -7.59
CA GLY A 136 -32.41 11.25 -7.50
C GLY A 136 -32.67 10.26 -6.38
N LYS A 137 -33.96 10.10 -6.02
CA LYS A 137 -34.41 9.07 -5.08
C LYS A 137 -34.00 7.68 -5.59
N GLY A 138 -33.51 6.84 -4.69
CA GLY A 138 -33.12 5.46 -5.00
C GLY A 138 -31.88 5.33 -5.90
N SER A 139 -31.08 6.39 -6.02
CA SER A 139 -29.75 6.31 -6.65
C SER A 139 -28.85 5.33 -5.88
N VAL A 140 -28.97 5.32 -4.55
CA VAL A 140 -28.29 4.41 -3.63
C VAL A 140 -29.26 3.90 -2.57
N LYS A 141 -28.91 2.79 -1.93
CA LYS A 141 -29.69 2.17 -0.85
C LYS A 141 -28.76 1.57 0.21
N ASP A 142 -29.24 1.36 1.42
CA ASP A 142 -28.50 0.61 2.45
C ASP A 142 -28.57 -0.90 2.21
N TYR A 143 -27.90 -1.70 3.04
CA TYR A 143 -27.95 -3.17 2.97
C TYR A 143 -29.32 -3.77 3.29
N SER A 144 -30.19 -3.03 3.99
CA SER A 144 -31.58 -3.38 4.34
C SER A 144 -32.60 -2.99 3.25
N ASN A 145 -32.13 -2.44 2.14
CA ASN A 145 -32.85 -1.93 0.96
C ASN A 145 -33.67 -0.64 1.18
N ASN A 146 -33.37 0.17 2.19
CA ASN A 146 -33.90 1.52 2.33
C ASN A 146 -33.18 2.46 1.34
N GLN A 147 -33.95 3.24 0.57
CA GLN A 147 -33.45 4.08 -0.52
C GLN A 147 -33.16 5.52 -0.07
N ASN A 148 -32.12 6.15 -0.61
CA ASN A 148 -31.89 7.57 -0.36
C ASN A 148 -33.04 8.43 -0.93
N SER A 149 -33.33 9.56 -0.26
CA SER A 149 -34.16 10.64 -0.80
C SER A 149 -33.40 11.45 -1.85
N SER A 150 -34.12 12.14 -2.73
CA SER A 150 -33.52 13.04 -3.72
C SER A 150 -32.93 14.28 -3.07
N PHE A 151 -31.79 14.74 -3.57
CA PHE A 151 -31.20 16.02 -3.20
C PHE A 151 -30.37 16.59 -4.36
N SER A 152 -29.98 17.86 -4.24
CA SER A 152 -29.04 18.49 -5.16
C SER A 152 -28.05 19.37 -4.41
N ILE A 153 -26.86 19.52 -4.97
CA ILE A 153 -25.87 20.49 -4.50
C ILE A 153 -25.39 21.30 -5.70
N ASN A 154 -25.02 22.56 -5.48
CA ASN A 154 -24.39 23.38 -6.50
C ASN A 154 -23.08 23.99 -6.00
N PHE A 155 -22.21 24.35 -6.93
CA PHE A 155 -20.99 25.08 -6.67
C PHE A 155 -20.52 25.86 -7.90
N ARG A 156 -19.73 26.91 -7.69
CA ARG A 156 -19.16 27.75 -8.76
C ARG A 156 -17.65 27.60 -8.81
N THR A 157 -17.11 27.44 -10.02
CA THR A 157 -15.67 27.28 -10.23
C THR A 157 -14.89 28.60 -10.13
N GLU A 158 -13.57 28.50 -9.95
CA GLU A 158 -12.64 29.63 -9.88
C GLU A 158 -12.62 30.49 -11.15
N LYS A 159 -12.15 31.74 -11.05
CA LYS A 159 -11.92 32.64 -12.19
C LYS A 159 -10.52 32.42 -12.79
N GLN A 160 -10.36 32.64 -14.09
CA GLN A 160 -9.06 32.59 -14.77
C GLN A 160 -8.17 33.78 -14.36
N LYS A 161 -6.91 33.55 -13.99
CA LYS A 161 -5.92 34.62 -13.66
C LYS A 161 -5.16 35.06 -14.92
N SER A 162 -4.88 36.37 -15.04
CA SER A 162 -4.02 36.96 -16.08
C SER A 162 -2.57 37.09 -15.61
N ASN A 163 -1.59 36.70 -16.44
CA ASN A 163 -0.16 36.69 -16.09
C ASN A 163 0.60 37.87 -16.75
N ASN A 164 1.46 38.56 -15.99
CA ASN A 164 2.60 39.35 -16.50
C ASN A 164 3.87 38.95 -15.72
N ASN A 165 4.97 38.65 -16.42
CA ASN A 165 6.21 38.03 -15.90
C ASN A 165 7.32 39.05 -15.53
N ASN A 166 8.07 38.79 -14.44
CA ASN A 166 9.55 38.83 -14.35
C ASN A 166 10.04 38.30 -12.97
N VAL A 167 11.31 37.85 -12.92
CA VAL A 167 11.86 36.74 -12.09
C VAL A 167 12.53 37.16 -10.76
N VAL A 168 12.60 36.18 -9.84
CA VAL A 168 13.53 35.89 -8.71
C VAL A 168 13.11 36.24 -7.26
N ILE A 169 12.56 35.19 -6.62
CA ILE A 169 12.69 34.65 -5.25
C ILE A 169 12.93 35.61 -4.05
N ASN A 170 11.92 35.68 -3.18
CA ASN A 170 12.07 35.34 -1.77
C ASN A 170 10.78 34.72 -1.22
N GLU A 171 10.96 33.71 -0.37
CA GLU A 171 9.93 32.87 0.24
C GLU A 171 8.89 33.69 1.03
N ASP A 172 7.60 33.35 0.92
CA ASP A 172 6.88 32.91 2.12
C ASP A 172 5.58 32.13 1.81
N LYS A 173 5.17 31.42 2.85
CA LYS A 173 4.28 30.26 2.95
C LYS A 173 2.82 30.51 2.58
N ASN A 174 2.14 29.38 2.40
CA ASN A 174 0.69 29.14 2.52
C ASN A 174 -0.14 29.17 1.23
N SER A 175 0.05 28.14 0.39
CA SER A 175 -1.06 27.40 -0.23
C SER A 175 -0.49 26.34 -1.17
N LYS A 176 -0.63 25.05 -0.83
CA LYS A 176 -0.44 23.96 -1.81
C LYS A 176 -1.40 22.79 -1.53
N PRO A 177 -1.77 22.05 -2.59
CA PRO A 177 -3.08 21.46 -2.82
C PRO A 177 -3.20 20.05 -2.22
N GLN A 178 -4.39 19.64 -1.78
CA GLN A 178 -4.58 18.30 -1.22
C GLN A 178 -4.97 17.29 -2.29
N ASN A 179 -3.92 16.59 -2.70
CA ASN A 179 -3.76 15.44 -3.57
C ASN A 179 -4.53 14.16 -3.09
N PRO A 180 -5.13 13.37 -4.01
CA PRO A 180 -5.89 12.16 -3.70
C PRO A 180 -5.07 10.95 -3.18
N PHE A 181 -3.75 11.05 -3.04
CA PHE A 181 -2.88 10.01 -2.48
C PHE A 181 -2.34 10.33 -1.07
N THR A 182 -3.08 11.14 -0.30
CA THR A 182 -2.77 11.39 1.11
C THR A 182 -3.72 10.61 2.03
N TYR A 183 -3.52 9.29 2.20
CA TYR A 183 -4.19 8.50 3.25
C TYR A 183 -3.36 7.28 3.71
N ILE A 184 -2.26 7.57 4.39
CA ILE A 184 -1.81 7.04 5.69
C ILE A 184 -2.61 5.87 6.29
N LEU A 185 -1.84 4.88 6.78
CA LEU A 185 -2.12 3.99 7.92
C LEU A 185 -3.19 4.56 8.87
N TYR A 186 -4.43 4.15 8.68
CA TYR A 186 -5.59 4.70 9.40
C TYR A 186 -5.78 3.98 10.74
N ASP A 187 -5.65 4.71 11.85
CA ASP A 187 -5.98 4.24 13.20
C ASP A 187 -7.42 4.56 13.64
N GLY A 188 -8.21 5.19 12.77
CA GLY A 188 -9.53 5.66 13.10
C GLY A 188 -9.61 7.09 13.63
N LYS A 189 -8.49 7.81 13.78
CA LYS A 189 -8.50 9.20 14.26
C LYS A 189 -7.54 10.17 13.55
N ASN A 190 -6.38 9.77 13.02
CA ASN A 190 -5.46 10.73 12.39
C ASN A 190 -4.59 10.17 11.23
N ILE A 191 -4.18 11.11 10.37
CA ILE A 191 -3.12 11.02 9.36
C ILE A 191 -1.76 11.13 10.11
N ILE A 192 -1.05 10.01 10.26
CA ILE A 192 0.31 9.93 10.84
C ILE A 192 1.36 9.68 9.74
N ARG A 193 1.72 10.74 8.99
CA ARG A 193 2.89 10.90 8.08
C ARG A 193 2.79 10.38 6.62
N LYS A 194 3.00 11.28 5.64
CA LYS A 194 3.33 10.95 4.24
C LYS A 194 4.72 10.30 4.23
N TYR A 195 4.80 9.01 3.89
CA TYR A 195 6.06 8.28 3.87
C TYR A 195 6.85 8.62 2.61
N ASP A 196 8.11 9.03 2.76
CA ASP A 196 9.03 9.35 1.66
C ASP A 196 10.15 8.30 1.63
N TYR A 197 10.07 7.36 0.68
CA TYR A 197 11.02 6.25 0.56
C TYR A 197 12.45 6.72 0.32
N THR A 198 12.63 7.90 -0.28
CA THR A 198 13.95 8.48 -0.57
C THR A 198 14.60 9.11 0.66
N LYS A 199 13.82 9.45 1.70
CA LYS A 199 14.30 10.18 2.89
C LYS A 199 14.15 9.43 4.20
N ASP A 200 13.07 8.69 4.38
CA ASP A 200 12.68 8.15 5.68
C ASP A 200 13.56 6.99 6.14
N LYS A 201 14.38 6.41 5.24
CA LYS A 201 15.36 5.31 5.42
C LYS A 201 14.83 4.00 6.03
N GLU A 202 13.74 4.05 6.78
CA GLU A 202 12.94 2.90 7.21
C GLU A 202 12.58 2.04 5.98
N TYR A 203 12.24 0.77 6.18
CA TYR A 203 11.63 -0.01 5.12
C TYR A 203 10.10 0.02 5.24
N LEU A 204 9.48 0.96 4.53
CA LEU A 204 8.02 1.19 4.53
C LEU A 204 7.48 1.33 5.97
N PHE A 205 6.55 0.47 6.35
CA PHE A 205 5.85 0.45 7.63
C PHE A 205 6.37 -0.66 8.57
N PHE A 206 7.55 -1.23 8.31
CA PHE A 206 8.01 -2.45 9.00
C PHE A 206 8.20 -2.27 10.51
N SER A 207 8.48 -1.06 10.99
CA SER A 207 8.50 -0.76 12.44
C SER A 207 7.10 -0.68 13.09
N SER A 208 6.05 -0.65 12.27
CA SER A 208 4.67 -0.41 12.71
C SER A 208 3.78 -1.65 12.65
N ILE A 209 4.29 -2.74 12.07
CA ILE A 209 3.64 -4.07 12.10
C ILE A 209 4.09 -4.87 13.33
N LYS A 210 3.45 -6.01 13.55
CA LYS A 210 3.78 -6.91 14.67
C LYS A 210 5.27 -7.25 14.64
N ASP A 211 5.95 -7.09 15.78
CA ASP A 211 7.34 -7.49 15.94
C ASP A 211 7.45 -9.00 15.71
N ILE A 212 8.26 -9.41 14.74
CA ILE A 212 8.51 -10.81 14.40
C ILE A 212 9.06 -11.56 15.62
N SER A 213 9.85 -10.88 16.46
CA SER A 213 10.38 -11.39 17.73
C SER A 213 9.29 -11.76 18.74
N SER A 214 8.07 -11.22 18.59
CA SER A 214 6.93 -11.49 19.47
C SER A 214 6.05 -12.66 19.01
N ILE A 215 6.35 -13.26 17.84
CA ILE A 215 5.53 -14.36 17.28
C ILE A 215 5.88 -15.66 18.01
N THR A 216 4.96 -16.13 18.85
CA THR A 216 5.16 -17.30 19.73
C THR A 216 5.38 -18.63 19.01
N SER A 217 4.98 -18.76 17.76
CA SER A 217 5.17 -19.96 16.94
C SER A 217 6.50 -19.98 16.20
N LEU A 218 7.26 -18.89 16.21
CA LEU A 218 8.63 -18.87 15.71
C LEU A 218 9.59 -19.31 16.82
N LYS A 219 10.69 -19.95 16.42
CA LYS A 219 11.86 -20.13 17.28
C LYS A 219 12.95 -19.18 16.84
N PHE A 220 13.86 -18.90 17.75
CA PHE A 220 15.05 -18.10 17.48
C PHE A 220 16.27 -18.93 17.85
N ASP A 221 17.30 -18.90 17.00
CA ASP A 221 18.58 -19.52 17.31
C ASP A 221 19.39 -18.69 18.33
N GLU A 222 20.61 -19.14 18.64
CA GLU A 222 21.56 -18.43 19.49
C GLU A 222 21.95 -17.03 18.96
N ASN A 223 21.84 -16.83 17.65
CA ASN A 223 22.09 -15.55 16.98
C ASN A 223 20.86 -14.64 16.92
N LYS A 224 19.73 -15.06 17.49
CA LYS A 224 18.42 -14.39 17.41
C LYS A 224 17.84 -14.34 15.99
N LEU A 225 18.20 -15.28 15.12
CA LEU A 225 17.59 -15.44 13.79
C LEU A 225 16.33 -16.30 13.88
N PRO A 226 15.23 -15.91 13.20
CA PRO A 226 13.98 -16.64 13.25
C PRO A 226 13.98 -17.94 12.43
N LEU A 227 13.35 -18.97 12.99
CA LEU A 227 13.03 -20.26 12.36
C LEU A 227 11.52 -20.51 12.42
N ALA A 228 10.98 -21.11 11.37
CA ALA A 228 9.58 -21.51 11.29
C ALA A 228 9.44 -23.02 11.09
N ASP A 229 8.33 -23.60 11.57
CA ASP A 229 8.08 -25.05 11.55
C ASP A 229 7.50 -25.55 10.21
N TYR A 230 8.36 -26.00 9.30
CA TYR A 230 7.97 -26.66 8.04
C TYR A 230 8.15 -28.19 8.17
N ASN A 231 7.45 -28.81 9.11
CA ASN A 231 7.70 -30.19 9.58
C ASN A 231 9.12 -30.34 10.13
N GLY A 232 9.46 -29.46 11.07
CA GLY A 232 10.80 -29.20 11.57
C GLY A 232 11.13 -27.72 11.45
N TYR A 233 11.74 -27.15 12.49
CA TYR A 233 12.16 -25.76 12.49
C TYR A 233 13.31 -25.56 11.50
N LYS A 234 13.06 -24.71 10.50
CA LYS A 234 14.01 -24.41 9.43
C LYS A 234 14.08 -22.91 9.22
N TYR A 235 15.22 -22.47 8.73
CA TYR A 235 15.38 -21.11 8.25
C TYR A 235 14.59 -20.93 6.95
N ASN A 236 13.95 -19.78 6.82
CA ASN A 236 13.35 -19.31 5.59
C ASN A 236 14.01 -17.96 5.25
N PRO A 237 14.77 -17.85 4.15
CA PRO A 237 15.43 -16.61 3.78
C PRO A 237 14.46 -15.43 3.63
N LEU A 238 13.21 -15.66 3.22
CA LEU A 238 12.19 -14.60 3.18
C LEU A 238 11.89 -14.03 4.56
N LEU A 239 11.66 -14.90 5.55
CA LEU A 239 11.43 -14.52 6.94
C LEU A 239 12.65 -13.80 7.53
N ILE A 240 13.85 -14.25 7.19
CA ILE A 240 15.09 -13.62 7.66
C ILE A 240 15.24 -12.23 7.05
N SER A 241 14.93 -12.05 5.75
CA SER A 241 14.89 -10.74 5.10
C SER A 241 13.86 -9.81 5.76
N GLU A 242 12.63 -10.30 6.00
CA GLU A 242 11.59 -9.52 6.69
C GLU A 242 12.02 -9.09 8.10
N TYR A 243 12.59 -10.04 8.87
CA TYR A 243 13.12 -9.78 10.20
C TYR A 243 14.25 -8.76 10.19
N GLY A 244 15.21 -8.88 9.27
CA GLY A 244 16.31 -7.93 9.15
C GLY A 244 15.83 -6.54 8.77
N LEU A 245 14.91 -6.42 7.80
CA LEU A 245 14.31 -5.14 7.41
C LEU A 245 13.50 -4.50 8.53
N GLN A 246 12.79 -5.30 9.33
CA GLN A 246 12.05 -4.79 10.50
C GLN A 246 13.00 -4.31 11.60
N ASN A 247 14.06 -5.05 11.88
CA ASN A 247 15.06 -4.63 12.86
C ASN A 247 15.80 -3.37 12.39
N TYR A 248 16.17 -3.28 11.11
CA TYR A 248 16.74 -2.05 10.55
C TYR A 248 15.76 -0.88 10.65
N SER A 249 14.47 -1.13 10.39
CA SER A 249 13.41 -0.12 10.54
C SER A 249 13.26 0.38 11.99
N TYR A 250 13.35 -0.52 12.98
CA TYR A 250 13.40 -0.15 14.39
C TYR A 250 14.66 0.66 14.73
N TYR A 251 15.82 0.31 14.17
CA TYR A 251 17.05 1.08 14.32
C TYR A 251 16.87 2.52 13.79
N ILE A 252 16.38 2.69 12.56
CA ILE A 252 16.16 4.02 11.98
C ILE A 252 15.19 4.85 12.83
N LYS A 253 14.10 4.24 13.28
CA LYS A 253 13.04 4.96 14.00
C LYS A 253 13.39 5.31 15.44
N TYR A 254 14.10 4.41 16.13
CA TYR A 254 14.34 4.52 17.57
C TYR A 254 15.82 4.65 17.94
N SER A 255 16.72 4.69 16.95
CA SER A 255 18.19 4.69 17.16
C SER A 255 18.69 3.50 17.99
N ASP A 256 18.00 2.36 17.89
CA ASP A 256 18.30 1.15 18.68
C ASP A 256 19.41 0.32 18.02
N LYS A 257 20.62 0.38 18.60
CA LYS A 257 21.80 -0.34 18.11
C LYS A 257 21.69 -1.86 18.24
N GLU A 258 20.90 -2.38 19.18
CA GLU A 258 20.66 -3.83 19.26
C GLU A 258 19.87 -4.29 18.04
N LYS A 259 18.89 -3.49 17.61
CA LYS A 259 18.13 -3.77 16.39
C LYS A 259 19.03 -3.68 15.15
N LEU A 260 19.95 -2.73 15.07
CA LEU A 260 20.95 -2.74 13.99
C LEU A 260 21.78 -4.03 14.00
N ASN A 261 22.27 -4.47 15.15
CA ASN A 261 23.03 -5.72 15.27
C ASN A 261 22.22 -6.94 14.81
N ASN A 262 20.93 -7.01 15.13
CA ASN A 262 20.06 -8.09 14.64
C ASN A 262 19.86 -8.03 13.11
N ALA A 263 19.76 -6.82 12.54
CA ALA A 263 19.67 -6.64 11.09
C ALA A 263 20.97 -7.06 10.38
N ILE A 264 22.13 -6.75 10.96
CA ILE A 264 23.45 -7.20 10.47
C ILE A 264 23.54 -8.73 10.49
N LYS A 265 23.13 -9.39 11.56
CA LYS A 265 23.13 -10.87 11.64
C LYS A 265 22.22 -11.50 10.58
N ALA A 266 21.07 -10.90 10.30
CA ALA A 266 20.20 -11.34 9.21
C ALA A 266 20.88 -11.16 7.83
N ALA A 267 21.56 -10.05 7.61
CA ALA A 267 22.33 -9.80 6.38
C ALA A 267 23.54 -10.76 6.23
N ASP A 268 24.24 -11.08 7.31
CA ASP A 268 25.33 -12.07 7.32
C ASP A 268 24.80 -13.46 6.95
N TYR A 269 23.65 -13.86 7.51
CA TYR A 269 22.98 -15.10 7.11
C TYR A 269 22.71 -15.14 5.61
N LEU A 270 22.11 -14.08 5.05
CA LEU A 270 21.76 -14.01 3.63
C LEU A 270 23.02 -14.06 2.74
N THR A 271 24.06 -13.32 3.12
CA THR A 271 25.36 -13.30 2.43
C THR A 271 25.98 -14.70 2.39
N ASN A 272 25.87 -15.46 3.48
CA ASN A 272 26.41 -16.81 3.59
C ASN A 272 25.56 -17.89 2.90
N LYS A 273 24.27 -17.61 2.64
CA LYS A 273 23.31 -18.61 2.13
C LYS A 273 22.90 -18.40 0.67
N ILE A 274 23.37 -17.35 0.03
CA ILE A 274 23.14 -17.14 -1.40
C ILE A 274 23.97 -18.14 -2.24
N ASP A 275 23.31 -18.93 -3.07
CA ASP A 275 23.98 -19.95 -3.89
C ASP A 275 24.77 -19.34 -5.07
N SER A 276 25.48 -20.16 -5.84
CA SER A 276 26.26 -19.70 -7.00
C SER A 276 25.41 -19.08 -8.11
N SER A 277 24.12 -19.46 -8.22
CA SER A 277 23.16 -18.86 -9.16
C SER A 277 22.58 -17.53 -8.68
N GLY A 278 22.94 -17.11 -7.46
CA GLY A 278 22.45 -15.89 -6.84
C GLY A 278 21.10 -16.04 -6.14
N LYS A 279 20.63 -17.26 -5.88
CA LYS A 279 19.33 -17.49 -5.27
C LYS A 279 19.45 -17.85 -3.80
N TRP A 280 18.45 -17.43 -3.03
CA TRP A 280 18.16 -18.04 -1.74
C TRP A 280 17.17 -19.19 -1.93
N ILE A 281 17.67 -20.42 -1.74
CA ILE A 281 16.89 -21.64 -1.94
C ILE A 281 16.28 -22.13 -0.62
N ASN A 282 14.99 -22.41 -0.64
CA ASN A 282 14.28 -23.12 0.42
C ASN A 282 14.37 -24.63 0.16
N TYR A 283 14.85 -25.36 1.17
CA TYR A 283 14.96 -26.83 1.17
C TYR A 283 13.86 -27.50 2.00
N PHE A 284 12.64 -26.97 1.90
CA PHE A 284 11.45 -27.53 2.53
C PHE A 284 10.26 -27.42 1.57
N ASP A 285 9.24 -28.24 1.80
CA ASP A 285 7.98 -28.09 1.08
C ASP A 285 7.13 -26.99 1.74
N TYR A 286 6.48 -26.17 0.92
CA TYR A 286 5.53 -25.16 1.39
C TYR A 286 4.15 -25.41 0.79
N LYS A 287 3.14 -25.51 1.64
CA LYS A 287 1.74 -25.67 1.23
C LYS A 287 0.87 -24.68 1.99
N TYR A 288 0.06 -23.91 1.26
CA TYR A 288 -0.92 -23.01 1.84
C TYR A 288 -2.06 -22.77 0.85
N ASP A 289 -3.30 -23.07 1.26
CA ASP A 289 -4.48 -23.01 0.39
C ASP A 289 -4.24 -23.81 -0.93
N ASN A 290 -4.39 -23.17 -2.09
CA ASN A 290 -4.12 -23.78 -3.40
C ASN A 290 -2.65 -23.69 -3.84
N ILE A 291 -1.77 -23.13 -3.02
CA ILE A 291 -0.34 -23.02 -3.32
C ILE A 291 0.38 -24.26 -2.77
N ASN A 292 1.21 -24.87 -3.61
CA ASN A 292 2.06 -26.01 -3.27
C ASN A 292 3.41 -25.84 -3.95
N LEU A 293 4.45 -25.50 -3.17
CA LEU A 293 5.83 -25.37 -3.61
C LEU A 293 6.62 -26.56 -3.07
N LYS A 294 7.31 -27.27 -3.96
CA LYS A 294 8.18 -28.38 -3.60
C LYS A 294 9.61 -27.92 -3.46
N SER A 295 10.29 -28.45 -2.45
CA SER A 295 11.74 -28.30 -2.32
C SER A 295 12.45 -28.88 -3.55
N PRO A 296 13.49 -28.22 -4.09
CA PRO A 296 13.97 -26.87 -3.75
C PRO A 296 13.18 -25.76 -4.47
N PHE A 297 12.95 -24.62 -3.81
CA PHE A 297 12.31 -23.47 -4.45
C PHE A 297 12.88 -22.11 -4.02
N SER A 298 12.69 -21.09 -4.84
CA SER A 298 13.00 -19.67 -4.55
C SER A 298 11.91 -18.76 -5.12
N SER A 299 11.95 -17.46 -4.81
CA SER A 299 10.94 -16.51 -5.28
C SER A 299 11.51 -15.10 -5.50
N SER A 300 10.91 -14.33 -6.41
CA SER A 300 11.35 -12.95 -6.67
C SER A 300 11.19 -12.08 -5.43
N LEU A 301 10.16 -12.32 -4.61
CA LEU A 301 9.97 -11.59 -3.35
C LEU A 301 11.10 -11.83 -2.36
N THR A 302 11.53 -13.09 -2.20
CA THR A 302 12.69 -13.43 -1.34
C THR A 302 13.94 -12.68 -1.79
N GLN A 303 14.18 -12.65 -3.10
CA GLN A 303 15.30 -11.90 -3.67
C GLN A 303 15.17 -10.40 -3.37
N GLY A 304 14.00 -9.81 -3.63
CA GLY A 304 13.80 -8.37 -3.46
C GLY A 304 13.98 -7.91 -2.02
N LEU A 305 13.34 -8.57 -1.05
CA LEU A 305 13.53 -8.20 0.36
C LEU A 305 14.96 -8.40 0.84
N GLY A 306 15.63 -9.46 0.38
CA GLY A 306 17.04 -9.69 0.72
C GLY A 306 17.96 -8.62 0.14
N ILE A 307 17.76 -8.21 -1.12
CA ILE A 307 18.50 -7.11 -1.75
C ILE A 307 18.30 -5.81 -0.97
N SER A 308 17.06 -5.44 -0.65
CA SER A 308 16.75 -4.22 0.10
C SER A 308 17.42 -4.18 1.47
N LEU A 309 17.52 -5.33 2.15
CA LEU A 309 18.24 -5.45 3.43
C LEU A 309 19.74 -5.29 3.24
N LEU A 310 20.33 -6.04 2.31
CA LEU A 310 21.78 -6.04 2.06
C LEU A 310 22.28 -4.65 1.64
N VAL A 311 21.53 -3.95 0.79
CA VAL A 311 21.86 -2.57 0.37
C VAL A 311 21.87 -1.63 1.57
N ARG A 312 20.87 -1.72 2.46
CA ARG A 312 20.79 -0.88 3.67
C ARG A 312 21.93 -1.16 4.64
N ILE A 313 22.25 -2.44 4.87
CA ILE A 313 23.39 -2.81 5.73
C ILE A 313 24.72 -2.41 5.11
N TYR A 314 24.89 -2.52 3.78
CA TYR A 314 26.05 -1.97 3.09
C TYR A 314 26.14 -0.45 3.30
N GLU A 315 25.05 0.29 3.17
CA GLU A 315 25.09 1.74 3.37
C GLU A 315 25.47 2.15 4.77
N GLU A 316 25.04 1.39 5.78
CA GLU A 316 25.35 1.66 7.19
C GLU A 316 26.79 1.25 7.56
N THR A 317 27.25 0.09 7.08
CA THR A 317 28.53 -0.52 7.51
C THR A 317 29.70 -0.24 6.56
N LYS A 318 29.40 0.03 5.29
CA LYS A 318 30.35 0.07 4.15
C LYS A 318 31.11 -1.24 3.91
N ASP A 319 30.67 -2.35 4.49
CA ASP A 319 31.26 -3.68 4.22
C ASP A 319 30.77 -4.20 2.86
N VAL A 320 31.71 -4.26 1.90
CA VAL A 320 31.43 -4.56 0.49
C VAL A 320 30.80 -5.93 0.26
N LYS A 321 30.98 -6.89 1.18
CA LYS A 321 30.41 -8.23 1.05
C LYS A 321 28.88 -8.20 0.89
N TYR A 322 28.21 -7.24 1.53
CA TYR A 322 26.76 -7.08 1.45
C TYR A 322 26.34 -6.57 0.08
N LEU A 323 27.10 -5.62 -0.50
CA LEU A 323 26.83 -5.13 -1.85
C LEU A 323 27.07 -6.22 -2.90
N ASP A 324 28.14 -7.00 -2.76
CA ASP A 324 28.44 -8.12 -3.66
C ASP A 324 27.35 -9.19 -3.59
N ALA A 325 26.89 -9.54 -2.39
CA ALA A 325 25.75 -10.43 -2.21
C ALA A 325 24.45 -9.86 -2.81
N ALA A 326 24.20 -8.56 -2.69
CA ALA A 326 23.03 -7.91 -3.28
C ALA A 326 23.07 -7.96 -4.82
N LYS A 327 24.24 -7.67 -5.43
CA LYS A 327 24.43 -7.77 -6.89
C LYS A 327 24.29 -9.21 -7.38
N LYS A 328 24.78 -10.17 -6.61
CA LYS A 328 24.58 -11.60 -6.90
C LYS A 328 23.10 -11.98 -6.80
N ALA A 329 22.37 -11.44 -5.81
CA ALA A 329 20.93 -11.67 -5.62
C ALA A 329 20.05 -11.04 -6.70
N LEU A 330 20.55 -10.01 -7.39
CA LEU A 330 19.90 -9.34 -8.51
C LEU A 330 19.87 -10.24 -9.77
N GLU A 331 20.88 -11.08 -9.99
CA GLU A 331 21.02 -11.87 -11.23
C GLU A 331 19.75 -12.70 -11.57
N PRO A 332 19.11 -13.42 -10.63
CA PRO A 332 17.84 -14.08 -10.89
C PRO A 332 16.68 -13.14 -11.27
N LEU A 333 16.68 -11.89 -10.83
CA LEU A 333 15.63 -10.92 -11.18
C LEU A 333 15.81 -10.31 -12.59
N LEU A 334 16.97 -10.51 -13.20
CA LEU A 334 17.26 -10.03 -14.57
C LEU A 334 16.97 -11.10 -15.65
N LYS A 335 16.89 -12.38 -15.25
CA LYS A 335 16.79 -13.53 -16.14
C LYS A 335 15.41 -14.17 -16.09
N SER A 336 14.90 -14.58 -17.25
CA SER A 336 13.63 -15.32 -17.35
C SER A 336 13.72 -16.69 -16.68
N SER A 337 12.57 -17.32 -16.39
CA SER A 337 12.56 -18.70 -15.86
C SER A 337 13.27 -19.71 -16.79
N SER A 338 13.19 -19.54 -18.11
CA SER A 338 13.89 -20.38 -19.11
C SER A 338 15.42 -20.24 -19.04
N GLU A 339 15.92 -19.10 -18.58
CA GLU A 339 17.35 -18.83 -18.38
C GLU A 339 17.79 -19.14 -16.94
N GLY A 340 16.95 -19.85 -16.18
CA GLY A 340 17.21 -20.16 -14.79
C GLY A 340 17.05 -18.98 -13.85
N GLY A 341 16.37 -17.90 -14.23
CA GLY A 341 16.02 -16.79 -13.34
C GLY A 341 14.60 -16.85 -12.78
N LEU A 342 14.10 -15.68 -12.37
CA LEU A 342 12.84 -15.47 -11.66
C LEU A 342 12.00 -14.34 -12.30
N LEU A 343 12.51 -13.70 -13.34
CA LEU A 343 11.78 -12.72 -14.14
C LEU A 343 10.66 -13.40 -14.92
N ARG A 344 9.49 -12.76 -14.92
CA ARG A 344 8.33 -13.11 -15.74
C ARG A 344 7.93 -11.89 -16.54
N TYR A 345 6.98 -12.09 -17.47
CA TYR A 345 6.46 -11.02 -18.30
C TYR A 345 4.93 -10.94 -18.19
N TYR A 346 4.41 -9.73 -18.14
CA TYR A 346 3.00 -9.39 -18.28
C TYR A 346 2.91 -8.28 -19.32
N ASN A 347 2.16 -8.50 -20.41
CA ASN A 347 2.12 -7.58 -21.57
C ASN A 347 3.51 -7.14 -22.04
N ASN A 348 4.46 -8.08 -22.14
CA ASN A 348 5.87 -7.87 -22.50
C ASN A 348 6.73 -7.05 -21.49
N HIS A 349 6.17 -6.65 -20.35
CA HIS A 349 6.89 -5.93 -19.30
C HIS A 349 7.24 -6.82 -18.12
N ALA A 350 8.32 -6.48 -17.40
CA ALA A 350 8.78 -7.23 -16.24
C ALA A 350 7.69 -7.41 -15.19
N LEU A 351 7.50 -8.66 -14.76
CA LEU A 351 6.61 -9.07 -13.70
C LEU A 351 7.38 -9.90 -12.68
N TYR A 352 7.13 -9.62 -11.40
CA TYR A 352 7.75 -10.31 -10.27
C TYR A 352 6.68 -10.80 -9.31
N ASP A 353 6.74 -12.07 -8.96
CA ASP A 353 5.77 -12.69 -8.06
C ASP A 353 6.46 -13.68 -7.11
N ILE A 354 5.78 -14.01 -6.03
CA ILE A 354 6.24 -15.00 -5.06
C ILE A 354 6.01 -16.44 -5.55
N PHE A 355 4.97 -16.69 -6.37
CA PHE A 355 4.56 -18.04 -6.76
C PHE A 355 4.76 -18.34 -8.24
N PRO A 356 5.06 -19.61 -8.60
CA PRO A 356 5.03 -20.08 -9.98
C PRO A 356 3.64 -19.97 -10.63
N SER A 357 3.58 -20.15 -11.95
CA SER A 357 2.41 -19.89 -12.83
C SER A 357 1.13 -20.60 -12.38
N ASN A 358 -0.03 -20.00 -12.70
CA ASN A 358 -1.41 -20.39 -12.32
C ASN A 358 -1.86 -20.04 -10.90
N THR A 359 -1.11 -19.22 -10.18
CA THR A 359 -1.53 -18.66 -8.89
C THR A 359 -2.06 -17.24 -9.06
N LYS A 360 -2.88 -16.76 -8.11
CA LYS A 360 -3.33 -15.36 -8.11
C LYS A 360 -2.09 -14.48 -8.04
N LEU A 361 -1.92 -13.64 -9.06
CA LEU A 361 -0.90 -12.61 -9.10
C LEU A 361 -0.88 -11.85 -7.77
N THR A 362 0.29 -11.56 -7.21
CA THR A 362 0.39 -10.76 -5.99
C THR A 362 1.02 -9.39 -6.27
N LEU A 363 0.16 -8.39 -6.51
CA LEU A 363 0.55 -6.98 -6.71
C LEU A 363 1.58 -6.50 -5.67
N SER A 364 1.42 -6.92 -4.41
CA SER A 364 2.31 -6.53 -3.32
C SER A 364 3.70 -7.13 -3.47
N SER A 365 3.82 -8.37 -3.94
CA SER A 365 5.14 -8.96 -4.19
C SER A 365 5.86 -8.21 -5.30
N HIS A 366 5.14 -7.87 -6.37
CA HIS A 366 5.70 -7.06 -7.44
C HIS A 366 6.20 -5.70 -6.91
N CYS A 367 5.39 -5.01 -6.10
CA CYS A 367 5.75 -3.74 -5.49
C CYS A 367 7.00 -3.82 -4.60
N PHE A 368 7.15 -4.87 -3.79
CA PHE A 368 8.36 -5.05 -2.98
C PHE A 368 9.61 -5.27 -3.84
N VAL A 369 9.49 -6.03 -4.94
CA VAL A 369 10.62 -6.28 -5.81
C VAL A 369 11.04 -5.02 -6.56
N ILE A 370 10.11 -4.20 -7.07
CA ILE A 370 10.49 -2.95 -7.73
C ILE A 370 11.17 -1.96 -6.77
N LEU A 371 10.76 -1.90 -5.50
CA LEU A 371 11.46 -1.11 -4.48
C LEU A 371 12.90 -1.59 -4.28
N SER A 372 13.13 -2.91 -4.33
CA SER A 372 14.49 -3.47 -4.25
C SER A 372 15.34 -3.18 -5.49
N LEU A 373 14.72 -3.16 -6.68
CA LEU A 373 15.40 -2.77 -7.91
C LEU A 373 15.83 -1.30 -7.85
N TYR A 374 14.97 -0.43 -7.32
CA TYR A 374 15.33 0.95 -7.02
C TYR A 374 16.49 1.03 -6.00
N ASP A 375 16.41 0.29 -4.88
CA ASP A 375 17.46 0.30 -3.85
C ASP A 375 18.85 -0.01 -4.42
N ILE A 376 18.96 -1.02 -5.30
CA ILE A 376 20.24 -1.43 -5.88
C ILE A 376 20.61 -0.66 -7.15
N SER A 377 19.68 0.10 -7.75
CA SER A 377 19.89 0.82 -9.03
C SER A 377 21.08 1.79 -9.02
N LYS A 378 21.39 2.39 -7.86
CA LYS A 378 22.58 3.23 -7.64
C LYS A 378 23.92 2.48 -7.78
N TYR A 379 23.90 1.16 -7.81
CA TYR A 379 25.09 0.30 -7.91
C TYR A 379 25.04 -0.67 -9.11
N ASP A 380 23.91 -0.79 -9.79
CA ASP A 380 23.73 -1.62 -10.99
C ASP A 380 22.65 -1.03 -11.92
N LEU A 381 23.07 -0.53 -13.08
CA LEU A 381 22.17 0.14 -14.03
C LEU A 381 21.09 -0.81 -14.58
N ARG A 382 21.35 -2.12 -14.65
CA ARG A 382 20.38 -3.13 -15.11
C ARG A 382 19.17 -3.21 -14.18
N ALA A 383 19.37 -2.93 -12.89
CA ALA A 383 18.26 -2.84 -11.94
C ALA A 383 17.40 -1.59 -12.18
N LYS A 384 18.01 -0.47 -12.60
CA LYS A 384 17.27 0.74 -12.98
C LYS A 384 16.34 0.47 -14.17
N GLU A 385 16.87 -0.17 -15.22
CA GLU A 385 16.09 -0.55 -16.40
C GLU A 385 14.91 -1.45 -16.03
N LYS A 386 15.13 -2.45 -15.17
CA LYS A 386 14.05 -3.32 -14.69
C LYS A 386 13.06 -2.63 -13.76
N PHE A 387 13.51 -1.67 -12.94
CA PHE A 387 12.61 -0.84 -12.15
C PHE A 387 11.66 -0.08 -13.08
N GLU A 388 12.19 0.63 -14.07
CA GLU A 388 11.41 1.42 -15.03
C GLU A 388 10.45 0.55 -15.87
N ASP A 389 10.94 -0.59 -16.40
CA ASP A 389 10.11 -1.55 -17.15
C ASP A 389 8.95 -2.12 -16.30
N SER A 390 9.20 -2.39 -15.02
CA SER A 390 8.18 -2.94 -14.13
C SER A 390 7.06 -1.94 -13.81
N LEU A 391 7.30 -0.63 -13.94
CA LEU A 391 6.27 0.38 -13.70
C LEU A 391 5.10 0.26 -14.69
N TYR A 392 5.35 -0.19 -15.93
CA TYR A 392 4.28 -0.46 -16.90
C TYR A 392 3.37 -1.60 -16.46
N THR A 393 3.95 -2.71 -15.98
CA THR A 393 3.17 -3.81 -15.37
C THR A 393 2.35 -3.30 -14.19
N LEU A 394 2.95 -2.49 -13.32
CA LEU A 394 2.24 -1.92 -12.17
C LEU A 394 1.05 -1.04 -12.60
N LYS A 395 1.22 -0.19 -13.62
CA LYS A 395 0.16 0.65 -14.19
C LYS A 395 -1.05 -0.18 -14.61
N ASP A 396 -0.82 -1.30 -15.29
CA ASP A 396 -1.89 -2.18 -15.78
C ASP A 396 -2.58 -2.96 -14.66
N LEU A 397 -1.82 -3.38 -13.64
CA LEU A 397 -2.35 -4.16 -12.53
C LEU A 397 -3.16 -3.30 -11.55
N ILE A 398 -2.79 -2.04 -11.29
CA ILE A 398 -3.47 -1.17 -10.31
C ILE A 398 -5.00 -1.15 -10.49
N PRO A 399 -5.57 -0.90 -11.69
CA PRO A 399 -7.01 -0.93 -11.90
C PRO A 399 -7.67 -2.26 -11.53
N ILE A 400 -7.02 -3.37 -11.85
CA ILE A 400 -7.51 -4.74 -11.58
C ILE A 400 -7.59 -4.99 -10.07
N TYR A 401 -6.55 -4.60 -9.33
CA TYR A 401 -6.53 -4.79 -7.88
C TYR A 401 -7.44 -3.79 -7.17
N SER A 402 -7.54 -2.54 -7.63
CA SER A 402 -8.38 -1.50 -7.00
C SER A 402 -9.85 -1.90 -6.84
N ASN A 403 -10.36 -2.78 -7.72
CA ASN A 403 -11.74 -3.28 -7.70
C ASN A 403 -11.93 -4.57 -6.88
N SER A 404 -10.85 -5.15 -6.34
CA SER A 404 -10.85 -6.48 -5.69
C SER A 404 -10.25 -6.51 -4.28
N LEU A 405 -9.96 -5.36 -3.67
CA LEU A 405 -9.22 -5.32 -2.40
C LEU A 405 -10.02 -5.84 -1.20
N ASP A 406 -9.56 -6.97 -0.68
CA ASP A 406 -9.59 -7.27 0.75
C ASP A 406 -8.99 -6.08 1.53
N SER A 407 -9.70 -5.62 2.57
CA SER A 407 -9.29 -4.46 3.36
C SER A 407 -7.88 -4.59 3.95
N PHE A 408 -7.38 -5.81 4.14
CA PHE A 408 -6.04 -6.06 4.66
C PHE A 408 -4.91 -5.62 3.70
N TYR A 409 -5.07 -5.90 2.41
CA TYR A 409 -4.05 -5.58 1.42
C TYR A 409 -4.07 -4.10 1.02
N LYS A 410 -5.19 -3.41 1.27
CA LYS A 410 -5.36 -2.00 0.94
C LYS A 410 -4.27 -1.12 1.58
N ASP A 411 -4.00 -1.28 2.87
CA ASP A 411 -3.02 -0.44 3.58
C ASP A 411 -1.57 -0.70 3.12
N ILE A 412 -1.26 -1.97 2.82
CA ILE A 412 0.04 -2.39 2.27
C ILE A 412 0.24 -1.76 0.88
N HIS A 413 -0.75 -1.90 0.01
CA HIS A 413 -0.68 -1.32 -1.34
C HIS A 413 -0.60 0.19 -1.32
N ILE A 414 -1.35 0.87 -0.45
CA ILE A 414 -1.24 2.33 -0.30
C ILE A 414 0.19 2.71 0.07
N SER A 415 0.76 2.07 1.10
CA SER A 415 2.12 2.39 1.54
C SER A 415 3.16 2.11 0.45
N GLN A 416 2.99 1.03 -0.31
CA GLN A 416 3.84 0.72 -1.46
C GLN A 416 3.71 1.78 -2.56
N MET A 417 2.49 2.23 -2.87
CA MET A 417 2.26 3.26 -3.88
C MET A 417 2.81 4.62 -3.43
N GLU A 418 2.65 5.01 -2.17
CA GLU A 418 3.23 6.23 -1.61
C GLU A 418 4.76 6.19 -1.72
N ALA A 419 5.38 5.05 -1.41
CA ALA A 419 6.82 4.87 -1.57
C ALA A 419 7.26 5.03 -3.02
N ILE A 420 6.58 4.39 -3.98
CA ILE A 420 6.95 4.50 -5.40
C ILE A 420 6.71 5.93 -5.91
N ASN A 421 5.60 6.59 -5.55
CA ASN A 421 5.36 8.00 -5.88
C ASN A 421 6.49 8.90 -5.37
N SER A 422 6.96 8.67 -4.15
CA SER A 422 8.08 9.46 -3.59
C SER A 422 9.38 9.28 -4.36
N ILE A 423 9.64 8.08 -4.90
CA ILE A 423 10.78 7.79 -5.76
C ILE A 423 10.67 8.53 -7.09
N LEU A 424 9.48 8.49 -7.70
CA LEU A 424 9.21 9.11 -8.99
C LEU A 424 9.10 10.64 -8.91
N GLY A 425 9.05 11.21 -7.70
CA GLY A 425 8.87 12.64 -7.50
C GLY A 425 7.50 13.14 -7.94
N VAL A 426 6.53 12.24 -8.12
CA VAL A 426 5.18 12.58 -8.56
C VAL A 426 4.22 12.62 -7.38
N GLU A 427 3.28 13.55 -7.46
CA GLU A 427 2.21 13.65 -6.50
C GLU A 427 1.14 12.57 -6.75
N ASN A 428 0.93 12.19 -8.01
CA ASN A 428 -0.03 11.17 -8.42
C ASN A 428 0.63 10.16 -9.36
N PHE A 429 0.46 8.87 -9.08
CA PHE A 429 1.06 7.79 -9.87
C PHE A 429 0.62 7.82 -11.33
N ASN A 430 -0.59 8.33 -11.63
CA ASN A 430 -1.07 8.48 -13.01
C ASN A 430 -0.39 9.63 -13.76
N GLU A 431 0.02 10.70 -13.08
CA GLU A 431 0.74 11.84 -13.72
C GLU A 431 2.06 11.37 -14.31
N TYR A 432 2.76 10.43 -13.65
CA TYR A 432 3.99 9.85 -14.18
C TYR A 432 3.82 9.21 -15.56
N PHE A 433 2.64 8.65 -15.86
CA PHE A 433 2.38 7.97 -17.13
C PHE A 433 1.62 8.82 -18.15
N GLU A 434 1.32 10.09 -17.85
CA GLU A 434 0.82 11.04 -18.85
C GLU A 434 1.93 11.48 -19.80
N ASP A 435 3.20 11.48 -19.34
CA ASP A 435 4.39 11.82 -20.14
C ASP A 435 5.03 10.63 -20.87
N PHE A 436 4.64 9.39 -20.54
CA PHE A 436 4.95 8.23 -21.37
C PHE A 436 4.05 8.29 -22.59
N ASN A 437 4.48 9.05 -23.59
CA ASN A 437 3.92 8.98 -24.94
C ASN A 437 3.74 7.50 -25.28
N LEU A 438 2.48 7.10 -25.43
CA LEU A 438 2.10 5.94 -26.19
C LEU A 438 2.86 6.07 -27.52
N ILE A 439 3.96 5.35 -27.65
CA ILE A 439 4.45 4.99 -28.96
C ILE A 439 3.36 4.07 -29.48
N ASP A 440 2.48 4.63 -30.31
CA ASP A 440 1.56 3.88 -31.15
C ASP A 440 2.40 2.80 -31.85
N ILE A 441 2.07 1.54 -31.55
CA ILE A 441 2.50 0.42 -32.37
C ILE A 441 1.23 -0.06 -33.05
N GLU A 442 1.17 0.16 -34.37
CA GLU A 442 0.16 -0.40 -35.28
C GLU A 442 0.06 -1.92 -35.19
#